data_AF-A0A0F9Q518-F1
#
_entry.id   AF-A0A0F9Q518-F1
#
_cell.length_a   1.000
_cell.length_b   1.000
_cell.length_c   1.000
_cell.angle_alpha   90.00
_cell.angle_beta   90.00
_cell.angle_gamma   90.00
#
_symmetry.space_group_name_H-M   'P 1'
#
loop_
_entity.id
_entity.type
_entity.pdbx_description
1 polymer ?
#
loop_
_entity_poly.entity_id
_entity_poly.type
_entity_poly.pdbx_seq_one_letter_code
_entity_poly.pdbx_strand_id
1 'polypeptide(L)'
;MGIIIKLYGDLREKFSSLINSSGVPITLNIELNNVKTVFDILRKLNFDQKEISTIFVNGKYCGPGKGVRDGDRIGLFPKRMGLMFLEIVTNNTINIKVKLFDRIKKTTEISVAIPEGKTIRYLLDRINRSKGIKQRIMVNNIPCKENDLIIKNGDIISIVPKDLSP
;
A
#
# COMPACT_ATOMS: atom_id res chain seq x y z
N MET A 1 7.48 -33.78 -0.60
CA MET A 1 7.78 -32.94 0.57
C MET A 1 6.45 -32.36 1.05
N GLY A 2 6.42 -31.39 1.96
CA GLY A 2 5.20 -30.69 2.33
C GLY A 2 5.35 -29.17 2.20
N ILE A 3 4.31 -28.44 2.57
CA ILE A 3 4.33 -26.98 2.71
C ILE A 3 4.75 -26.64 4.13
N ILE A 4 5.73 -25.75 4.27
CA ILE A 4 6.18 -25.26 5.57
C ILE A 4 5.41 -23.99 5.90
N ILE A 5 4.70 -23.97 7.02
CA ILE A 5 3.90 -22.82 7.48
C ILE A 5 4.48 -22.28 8.78
N LYS A 6 4.74 -20.99 8.82
CA LYS A 6 5.18 -20.26 10.00
C LYS A 6 4.04 -19.40 10.52
N LEU A 7 3.61 -19.68 11.75
CA LEU A 7 2.58 -18.93 12.46
C LEU A 7 3.23 -17.93 13.40
N TYR A 8 2.89 -16.66 13.24
CA TYR A 8 3.39 -15.56 14.06
C TYR A 8 2.33 -15.08 15.06
N GLY A 9 2.78 -14.37 16.10
CA GLY A 9 1.89 -13.73 17.07
C GLY A 9 0.90 -14.66 17.76
N ASP A 10 -0.32 -14.17 17.96
CA ASP A 10 -1.43 -14.88 18.59
C ASP A 10 -1.97 -16.05 17.74
N LEU A 11 -1.64 -16.16 16.44
CA LEU A 11 -1.98 -17.37 15.66
C LEU A 11 -1.31 -18.63 16.23
N ARG A 12 -0.17 -18.45 16.91
CA ARG A 12 0.57 -19.55 17.52
C ARG A 12 -0.16 -20.14 18.73
N GLU A 13 -1.06 -19.39 19.37
CA GLU A 13 -1.76 -19.80 20.58
C GLU A 13 -2.72 -20.97 20.33
N LYS A 14 -3.26 -21.10 19.10
CA LYS A 14 -4.06 -22.28 18.69
C LYS A 14 -3.25 -23.58 18.68
N PHE A 15 -1.93 -23.48 18.69
CA PHE A 15 -0.99 -24.60 18.69
C PHE A 15 -0.07 -24.53 19.92
N SER A 16 -0.63 -24.10 21.06
CA SER A 16 0.12 -23.84 22.30
C SER A 16 0.95 -25.04 22.81
N SER A 17 0.48 -26.27 22.56
CA SER A 17 1.19 -27.51 22.86
C SER A 17 2.53 -27.67 22.10
N LEU A 18 2.75 -26.89 21.04
CA LEU A 18 3.97 -26.89 20.23
C LEU A 18 4.88 -25.67 20.52
N ILE A 19 4.49 -24.80 21.46
CA ILE A 19 5.29 -23.61 21.81
C ILE A 19 6.42 -24.02 22.74
N ASN A 20 7.63 -24.15 22.18
CA ASN A 20 8.83 -24.45 22.97
C ASN A 20 9.54 -23.19 23.50
N SER A 21 9.18 -21.99 23.01
CA SER A 21 9.79 -20.72 23.44
C SER A 21 8.92 -19.52 23.07
N SER A 22 8.98 -18.45 23.88
CA SER A 22 8.27 -17.22 23.59
C SER A 22 9.02 -16.38 22.56
N GLY A 23 8.31 -15.89 21.54
CA GLY A 23 8.81 -14.93 20.55
C GLY A 23 9.21 -15.57 19.22
N VAL A 24 9.30 -16.90 19.14
CA VAL A 24 9.61 -17.64 17.91
C VAL A 24 8.32 -18.08 17.22
N PRO A 25 8.22 -18.01 15.87
CA PRO A 25 7.06 -18.54 15.16
C PRO A 25 6.98 -20.07 15.27
N ILE A 26 5.77 -20.60 15.35
CA ILE A 26 5.56 -22.05 15.24
C ILE A 26 5.71 -22.44 13.77
N THR A 27 6.48 -23.50 13.52
CA THR A 27 6.62 -24.07 12.18
C THR A 27 5.81 -25.37 12.08
N LEU A 28 4.84 -25.40 11.17
CA LEU A 28 4.04 -26.56 10.83
C LEU A 28 4.47 -27.08 9.46
N ASN A 29 4.47 -28.40 9.30
CA ASN A 29 4.64 -29.04 8.00
C ASN A 29 3.31 -29.67 7.60
N ILE A 30 2.75 -29.24 6.46
CA ILE A 30 1.45 -29.71 5.99
C ILE A 30 1.62 -30.45 4.67
N GLU A 31 1.05 -31.65 4.61
CA GLU A 31 0.93 -32.40 3.36
C GLU A 31 -0.05 -31.72 2.39
N LEU A 32 0.33 -31.70 1.11
CA LEU A 32 -0.42 -31.04 0.03
C LEU A 32 -1.73 -31.71 -0.38
N ASN A 33 -2.07 -32.84 0.24
CA ASN A 33 -3.29 -33.56 -0.06
C ASN A 33 -4.50 -32.63 0.07
N ASN A 34 -5.14 -32.34 -1.07
CA ASN A 34 -6.27 -31.42 -1.25
C ASN A 34 -6.01 -29.94 -0.89
N VAL A 35 -4.77 -29.49 -0.99
CA VAL A 35 -4.39 -28.08 -0.79
C VAL A 35 -3.90 -27.48 -2.10
N LYS A 36 -4.62 -26.50 -2.66
CA LYS A 36 -4.22 -25.82 -3.92
C LYS A 36 -3.88 -24.35 -3.71
N THR A 37 -4.45 -23.73 -2.68
CA THR A 37 -4.31 -22.30 -2.38
C THR A 37 -4.01 -22.06 -0.91
N VAL A 38 -3.56 -20.85 -0.57
CA VAL A 38 -3.44 -20.44 0.84
C VAL A 38 -4.80 -20.50 1.55
N PHE A 39 -5.91 -20.26 0.86
CA PHE A 39 -7.25 -20.37 1.43
C PHE A 39 -7.55 -21.79 1.94
N ASP A 40 -7.15 -22.82 1.18
CA ASP A 40 -7.30 -24.22 1.60
C ASP A 40 -6.49 -24.52 2.87
N ILE A 41 -5.31 -23.89 3.01
CA ILE A 41 -4.47 -24.00 4.20
C ILE A 41 -5.15 -23.36 5.41
N LEU A 42 -5.69 -22.15 5.26
CA LEU A 42 -6.40 -21.47 6.35
C LEU A 42 -7.59 -22.31 6.82
N ARG A 43 -8.36 -22.87 5.89
CA ARG A 43 -9.47 -23.78 6.20
C ARG A 43 -8.99 -25.03 6.92
N LYS A 44 -7.91 -25.67 6.44
CA LYS A 44 -7.32 -26.88 7.04
C LYS A 44 -6.81 -26.64 8.47
N LEU A 45 -6.32 -25.43 8.75
CA LEU A 45 -5.86 -24.99 10.07
C LEU A 45 -6.95 -24.36 10.94
N ASN A 46 -8.19 -24.30 10.45
CA ASN A 46 -9.33 -23.69 11.14
C ASN A 46 -9.07 -22.21 11.54
N PHE A 47 -8.47 -21.45 10.64
CA PHE A 47 -8.34 -19.99 10.74
C PHE A 47 -9.41 -19.31 9.90
N ASP A 48 -10.10 -18.31 10.48
CA ASP A 48 -10.92 -17.38 9.71
C ASP A 48 -9.98 -16.41 8.99
N GLN A 49 -10.25 -16.13 7.71
CA GLN A 49 -9.51 -15.15 6.92
C GLN A 49 -9.46 -13.78 7.61
N LYS A 50 -10.47 -13.41 8.39
CA LYS A 50 -10.52 -12.17 9.18
C LYS A 50 -9.51 -12.14 10.33
N GLU A 51 -9.00 -13.29 10.77
CA GLU A 51 -7.93 -13.39 11.78
C GLU A 51 -6.55 -13.07 11.17
N ILE A 52 -6.42 -13.10 9.85
CA ILE A 52 -5.14 -12.95 9.14
C ILE A 52 -5.00 -11.53 8.58
N SER A 53 -3.89 -10.85 8.88
CA SER A 53 -3.54 -9.57 8.25
C SER A 53 -2.73 -9.76 6.97
N THR A 54 -1.72 -10.63 7.05
CA THR A 54 -0.62 -10.65 6.11
C THR A 54 -0.21 -12.08 5.84
N ILE A 55 -0.03 -12.39 4.56
CA ILE A 55 0.39 -13.70 4.08
C ILE A 55 1.63 -13.50 3.24
N PHE A 56 2.66 -14.29 3.52
CA PHE A 56 3.84 -14.41 2.67
C PHE A 56 3.92 -15.80 2.08
N VAL A 57 4.21 -15.92 0.79
CA VAL A 57 4.60 -17.18 0.16
C VAL A 57 5.99 -16.99 -0.43
N ASN A 58 6.95 -17.79 0.04
CA ASN A 58 8.38 -17.69 -0.28
C ASN A 58 8.94 -16.27 -0.13
N GLY A 59 8.54 -15.59 0.95
CA GLY A 59 8.99 -14.22 1.26
C GLY A 59 8.29 -13.11 0.46
N LYS A 60 7.33 -13.43 -0.41
CA LYS A 60 6.55 -12.44 -1.17
C LYS A 60 5.16 -12.24 -0.58
N TYR A 61 4.76 -10.99 -0.39
CA TYR A 61 3.41 -10.65 0.06
C TYR A 61 2.37 -11.15 -0.93
N CYS A 62 1.33 -11.80 -0.43
CA CYS A 62 0.29 -12.45 -1.24
C CYS A 62 -1.09 -12.32 -0.57
N GLY A 63 -2.14 -12.52 -1.36
CA GLY A 63 -3.49 -12.76 -0.85
C GLY A 63 -3.79 -14.24 -0.62
N PRO A 64 -4.90 -14.57 0.06
CA PRO A 64 -5.31 -15.95 0.36
C PRO A 64 -5.66 -16.78 -0.88
N GLY A 65 -5.98 -16.16 -2.02
CA GLY A 65 -6.18 -16.86 -3.29
C GLY A 65 -4.89 -17.35 -3.97
N LYS A 66 -3.71 -17.06 -3.40
CA LYS A 66 -2.43 -17.47 -3.99
C LYS A 66 -2.33 -18.99 -4.06
N GLY A 67 -2.04 -19.52 -5.25
CA GLY A 67 -1.73 -20.92 -5.46
C GLY A 67 -0.43 -21.33 -4.77
N VAL A 68 -0.42 -22.52 -4.17
CA VAL A 68 0.70 -23.09 -3.42
C VAL A 68 1.11 -24.45 -3.99
N ARG A 69 2.38 -24.83 -3.81
CA ARG A 69 2.95 -26.08 -4.30
C ARG A 69 3.87 -26.72 -3.26
N ASP A 70 4.32 -27.94 -3.55
CA ASP A 70 5.27 -28.66 -2.71
C ASP A 70 6.56 -27.87 -2.49
N GLY A 71 7.03 -27.83 -1.24
CA GLY A 71 8.22 -27.08 -0.82
C GLY A 71 8.00 -25.58 -0.60
N ASP A 72 6.80 -25.04 -0.80
CA ASP A 72 6.52 -23.64 -0.49
C ASP A 72 6.66 -23.34 1.00
N ARG A 73 7.14 -22.14 1.30
CA ARG A 73 7.26 -21.60 2.66
C ARG A 73 6.27 -20.46 2.85
N ILE A 74 5.37 -20.60 3.81
CA ILE A 74 4.28 -19.66 4.04
C ILE A 74 4.43 -19.01 5.41
N GLY A 75 4.35 -17.69 5.47
CA GLY A 75 4.28 -16.93 6.72
C GLY A 75 2.88 -16.38 6.91
N LEU A 76 2.23 -16.68 8.03
CA LEU A 76 0.90 -16.18 8.39
C LEU A 76 1.00 -15.27 9.60
N PHE A 77 0.48 -14.06 9.46
CA PHE A 77 0.48 -13.05 10.51
C PHE A 77 -0.95 -12.71 10.94
N PRO A 78 -1.20 -12.62 12.25
CA PRO A 78 -2.51 -12.29 12.78
C PRO A 78 -2.86 -10.83 12.51
N LYS A 79 -4.15 -10.51 12.60
CA LYS A 79 -4.65 -9.16 12.42
C LYS A 79 -4.10 -8.16 13.45
N ARG A 80 -3.90 -8.62 14.69
CA ARG A 80 -3.33 -7.81 15.80
C ARG A 80 -1.84 -7.55 15.66
N MET A 81 -1.12 -8.37 14.88
CA MET A 81 0.25 -8.11 14.43
C MET A 81 0.31 -7.81 12.94
N GLY A 82 -0.74 -7.18 12.40
CA GLY A 82 -0.66 -6.59 11.08
C GLY A 82 0.55 -5.69 11.04
N LEU A 83 1.61 -6.15 10.38
CA LEU A 83 2.65 -5.28 9.92
C LEU A 83 1.90 -4.21 9.13
N MET A 84 1.85 -2.99 9.66
CA MET A 84 1.62 -1.84 8.80
C MET A 84 2.82 -1.83 7.86
N PHE A 85 2.72 -2.59 6.78
CA PHE A 85 3.30 -2.16 5.54
C PHE A 85 2.62 -0.81 5.30
N LEU A 86 3.26 0.27 5.76
CA LEU A 86 3.50 1.39 4.87
C LEU A 86 4.07 0.76 3.61
N GLU A 87 3.15 0.28 2.78
CA GLU A 87 3.22 0.26 1.36
C GLU A 87 4.70 0.32 0.95
N ILE A 88 5.36 -0.84 0.86
CA ILE A 88 6.29 -0.96 -0.25
C ILE A 88 5.37 -0.99 -1.48
N VAL A 89 4.76 0.17 -1.78
CA VAL A 89 4.58 0.59 -3.15
C VAL A 89 5.98 0.35 -3.68
N THR A 90 6.10 -0.57 -4.63
CA THR A 90 7.10 -0.37 -5.66
C THR A 90 6.85 1.05 -6.14
N ASN A 91 7.54 2.03 -5.54
CA ASN A 91 7.32 3.46 -5.72
C ASN A 91 7.67 3.72 -7.18
N ASN A 92 6.74 3.43 -8.08
CA ASN A 92 6.65 4.07 -9.36
C ASN A 92 6.45 5.53 -8.99
N THR A 93 7.57 6.24 -8.97
CA THR A 93 7.55 7.67 -8.80
C THR A 93 7.16 8.22 -10.15
N ILE A 94 6.12 9.04 -10.15
CA ILE A 94 5.76 9.82 -11.31
C ILE A 94 6.42 11.18 -11.18
N ASN A 95 6.96 11.66 -12.29
CA ASN A 95 7.56 12.97 -12.39
C ASN A 95 6.54 13.94 -12.97
N ILE A 96 6.28 15.03 -12.26
CA ILE A 96 5.33 16.05 -12.66
C ILE A 96 6.00 17.42 -12.67
N LYS A 97 5.40 18.36 -13.40
CA LYS A 97 5.80 19.77 -13.36
C LYS A 97 4.73 20.57 -12.63
N VAL A 98 5.12 21.32 -11.61
CA VAL A 98 4.23 22.23 -10.90
C VAL A 98 4.60 23.66 -11.24
N LYS A 99 3.65 24.41 -11.79
CA LYS A 99 3.77 25.84 -12.08
C LYS A 99 3.06 26.62 -10.99
N LEU A 100 3.85 27.29 -10.16
CA LEU A 100 3.35 28.18 -9.11
C LEU A 100 3.27 29.59 -9.67
N PHE A 101 2.07 30.13 -9.76
CA PHE A 101 1.87 31.54 -10.07
C PHE A 101 1.83 32.33 -8.76
N ASP A 102 2.51 33.47 -8.78
CA ASP A 102 2.48 34.46 -7.73
C ASP A 102 1.75 35.73 -8.20
N ARG A 103 1.39 36.60 -7.25
CA ARG A 103 0.67 37.87 -7.46
C ARG A 103 1.33 38.82 -8.45
N ILE A 104 2.63 38.68 -8.66
CA ILE A 104 3.43 39.52 -9.56
C ILE A 104 3.53 38.88 -10.97
N LYS A 105 2.65 37.93 -11.32
CA LYS A 105 2.68 37.14 -12.57
C LYS A 105 3.99 36.38 -12.83
N LYS A 106 4.85 36.27 -11.83
CA LYS A 106 6.06 35.45 -11.87
C LYS A 106 5.65 33.99 -11.73
N THR A 107 6.11 33.16 -12.66
CA THR A 107 5.88 31.71 -12.62
C THR A 107 7.15 31.03 -12.15
N THR A 108 7.03 30.22 -11.10
CA THR A 108 8.08 29.29 -10.69
C THR A 108 7.67 27.89 -11.12
N GLU A 109 8.47 27.26 -11.98
CA GLU A 109 8.28 25.86 -12.37
C GLU A 109 9.20 24.96 -11.54
N ILE A 110 8.63 23.92 -10.94
CA ILE A 110 9.37 22.92 -10.18
C ILE A 110 9.01 21.52 -10.68
N SER A 111 10.03 20.68 -10.84
CA SER A 111 9.83 19.25 -11.08
C SER A 111 9.71 18.53 -9.74
N VAL A 112 8.64 17.75 -9.57
CA VAL A 112 8.36 17.04 -8.32
C VAL A 112 8.17 15.57 -8.62
N ALA A 113 8.90 14.72 -7.89
CA ALA A 113 8.64 13.28 -7.85
C ALA A 113 7.60 13.00 -6.75
N ILE A 114 6.48 12.39 -7.12
CA ILE A 114 5.43 11.93 -6.20
C ILE A 114 5.16 10.43 -6.44
N PRO A 115 4.67 9.69 -5.43
CA PRO A 115 4.22 8.32 -5.66
C PRO A 115 3.08 8.28 -6.69
N GLU A 116 3.04 7.25 -7.54
CA GLU A 116 1.93 6.98 -8.44
C GLU A 116 0.61 6.82 -7.66
N GLY A 117 -0.51 7.21 -8.29
CA GLY A 117 -1.85 7.11 -7.68
C GLY A 117 -2.20 8.21 -6.67
N LYS A 118 -1.30 9.17 -6.42
CA LYS A 118 -1.60 10.32 -5.56
C LYS A 118 -2.47 11.35 -6.28
N THR A 119 -3.26 12.09 -5.50
CA THR A 119 -4.25 13.05 -6.01
C THR A 119 -3.77 14.49 -5.95
N ILE A 120 -4.52 15.40 -6.57
CA ILE A 120 -4.34 16.84 -6.44
C ILE A 120 -4.32 17.28 -4.98
N ARG A 121 -5.23 16.76 -4.12
CA ARG A 121 -5.25 17.04 -2.68
C ARG A 121 -3.91 16.73 -2.02
N TYR A 122 -3.35 15.55 -2.29
CA TYR A 122 -2.04 15.16 -1.75
C TYR A 122 -0.93 16.15 -2.14
N LEU A 123 -0.92 16.59 -3.40
CA LEU A 123 0.07 17.56 -3.88
C LEU A 123 -0.07 18.92 -3.17
N LEU A 124 -1.30 19.40 -3.00
CA LEU A 124 -1.56 20.67 -2.31
C LEU A 124 -1.13 20.63 -0.84
N ASP A 125 -1.44 19.53 -0.14
CA ASP A 125 -1.04 19.31 1.24
C ASP A 125 0.50 19.30 1.36
N ARG A 126 1.19 18.68 0.39
CA ARG A 126 2.66 18.60 0.36
C ARG A 126 3.35 19.94 0.08
N ILE A 127 2.76 20.79 -0.77
CA ILE A 127 3.35 22.09 -1.15
C ILE A 127 3.11 23.17 -0.07
N ASN A 128 2.36 22.84 1.00
CA ASN A 128 2.14 23.69 2.18
C ASN A 128 1.66 25.12 1.83
N ARG A 129 0.92 25.28 0.73
CA ARG A 129 0.25 26.55 0.41
C ARG A 129 -1.03 26.64 1.22
N SER A 130 -0.84 27.11 2.46
CA SER A 130 -1.78 27.68 3.42
C SER A 130 -3.27 27.53 3.10
N LYS A 131 -3.95 26.73 3.92
CA LYS A 131 -5.40 26.80 4.15
C LYS A 131 -5.83 28.27 4.26
N GLY A 132 -6.54 28.80 3.26
CA GLY A 132 -7.12 30.14 3.31
C GLY A 132 -7.06 30.95 2.01
N ILE A 133 -6.10 30.68 1.12
CA ILE A 133 -6.04 31.38 -0.18
C ILE A 133 -6.87 30.62 -1.20
N LYS A 134 -7.93 31.26 -1.73
CA LYS A 134 -8.70 30.73 -2.86
C LYS A 134 -7.76 30.59 -4.07
N GLN A 135 -7.56 29.36 -4.54
CA GLN A 135 -6.70 29.06 -5.69
C GLN A 135 -7.51 28.33 -6.76
N ARG A 136 -7.11 28.49 -8.01
CA ARG A 136 -7.56 27.72 -9.16
C ARG A 136 -6.44 26.76 -9.55
N ILE A 137 -6.79 25.50 -9.68
CA ILE A 137 -5.87 24.45 -10.09
C ILE A 137 -6.15 24.13 -11.55
N MET A 138 -5.11 23.97 -12.34
CA MET A 138 -5.20 23.50 -13.72
C MET A 138 -4.30 22.29 -13.88
N VAL A 139 -4.79 21.26 -14.54
CA VAL A 139 -4.02 20.07 -14.92
C VAL A 139 -3.93 20.07 -16.43
N ASN A 140 -2.71 20.11 -16.97
CA ASN A 140 -2.45 20.20 -18.42
C ASN A 140 -3.22 21.36 -19.09
N ASN A 141 -3.22 22.53 -18.42
CA ASN A 141 -3.96 23.74 -18.81
C ASN A 141 -5.50 23.64 -18.76
N ILE A 142 -6.06 22.56 -18.24
CA ILE A 142 -7.51 22.39 -18.07
C ILE A 142 -7.90 22.69 -16.62
N PRO A 143 -8.91 23.53 -16.34
CA PRO A 143 -9.35 23.83 -14.98
C PRO A 143 -9.83 22.57 -14.27
N CYS A 144 -9.23 22.27 -13.11
CA CYS A 144 -9.58 21.15 -12.28
C CYS A 144 -10.36 21.64 -11.06
N LYS A 145 -11.62 21.18 -10.92
CA LYS A 145 -12.46 21.45 -9.74
C LYS A 145 -12.43 20.28 -8.74
N GLU A 146 -11.93 19.13 -9.15
CA GLU A 146 -11.94 17.90 -8.37
C GLU A 146 -10.57 17.68 -7.70
N ASN A 147 -10.52 17.90 -6.39
CA ASN A 147 -9.28 17.71 -5.64
C ASN A 147 -8.87 16.22 -5.50
N ASP A 148 -9.77 15.29 -5.81
CA ASP A 148 -9.51 13.84 -5.77
C ASP A 148 -9.07 13.26 -7.12
N LEU A 149 -8.85 14.10 -8.14
CA LEU A 149 -8.28 13.67 -9.41
C LEU A 149 -6.88 13.07 -9.22
N ILE A 150 -6.67 11.88 -9.76
CA ILE A 150 -5.38 11.17 -9.73
C ILE A 150 -4.41 11.82 -10.71
N ILE A 151 -3.21 12.13 -10.23
CA ILE A 151 -2.14 12.73 -11.01
C ILE A 151 -1.40 11.64 -11.80
N LYS A 152 -1.08 11.93 -13.07
CA LYS A 152 -0.37 11.02 -13.96
C LYS A 152 1.05 11.50 -14.23
N ASN A 153 1.92 10.58 -14.64
CA ASN A 153 3.29 10.90 -15.02
C ASN A 153 3.33 11.89 -16.19
N GLY A 154 4.15 12.94 -16.06
CA GLY A 154 4.26 14.01 -17.05
C GLY A 154 3.22 15.12 -16.93
N ASP A 155 2.25 15.02 -16.01
CA ASP A 155 1.25 16.08 -15.84
C ASP A 155 1.90 17.41 -15.45
N ILE A 156 1.31 18.49 -15.98
CA ILE A 156 1.64 19.87 -15.65
C ILE A 156 0.52 20.45 -14.79
N ILE A 157 0.82 20.71 -13.52
CA ILE A 157 -0.14 21.23 -12.55
C ILE A 157 0.15 22.70 -12.31
N SER A 158 -0.77 23.58 -12.69
CA SER A 158 -0.66 25.01 -12.44
C SER A 158 -1.53 25.40 -11.26
N ILE A 159 -0.93 26.12 -10.30
CA ILE A 159 -1.62 26.64 -9.12
C ILE A 159 -1.65 28.16 -9.25
N VAL A 160 -2.85 28.70 -9.46
CA VAL A 160 -3.08 30.12 -9.72
C VAL A 160 -3.91 30.73 -8.58
N PRO A 161 -3.43 31.77 -7.90
CA PRO A 161 -4.26 32.54 -6.97
C PRO A 161 -5.53 33.09 -7.65
N LYS A 162 -6.72 32.93 -7.05
CA LYS A 162 -8.00 33.36 -7.67
C LYS A 162 -8.14 34.88 -7.82
N ASP A 163 -7.34 35.64 -7.06
CA ASP A 163 -7.21 37.10 -7.11
C ASP A 163 -6.46 37.62 -8.35
N LEU A 164 -5.98 36.73 -9.23
CA LEU A 164 -5.23 37.08 -10.46
C LEU A 164 -6.01 36.85 -11.77
N SER A 165 -7.33 36.66 -11.73
CA SER A 165 -8.12 36.68 -12.96
C SER A 165 -8.31 38.11 -13.48
N PRO A 166 -8.25 38.35 -14.80
CA PRO A 166 -8.83 39.55 -15.40
C PRO A 166 -10.35 39.62 -15.17
#